data_AF-A0A7C1HUY0-F1
#
_entry.id   AF-A0A7C1HUY0-F1
#
_cell.length_a   1.000
_cell.length_b   1.000
_cell.length_c   1.000
_cell.angle_alpha   90.00
_cell.angle_beta   90.00
_cell.angle_gamma   90.00
#
_symmetry.space_group_name_H-M   'P 1'
#
loop_
_entity.id
_entity.type
_entity.pdbx_description
1 polymer ?
#
loop_
_entity_poly.entity_id
_entity_poly.type
_entity_poly.pdbx_seq_one_letter_code
_entity_poly.pdbx_strand_id
1 'polypeptide(L)'
;MGIAASRLVEKYNRPTALLSIEGDTAYGSARSVPGFDLHDAFCRFGHLLNGFGGHAMAAGFSLQTGRIKAVEEAFETIAFETMESRPPPPELLIDAELELNRVDDGLVDDLSRLAPYGEGNQEPRFIARGLRVVSPRVVGRDHLKMELADGNDVKEAIGFGMAGEKPVEGGFVDVVFTPEINSWQGISRVQLRMADIRPSAR
;
A
#
# COMPACT_ATOMS: atom_id res chain seq x y z
N MET A 1 -7.29 13.95 9.64
CA MET A 1 -5.83 14.02 9.40
C MET A 1 -5.12 12.69 9.50
N GLY A 2 -5.30 11.89 10.57
CA GLY A 2 -4.56 10.63 10.76
C GLY A 2 -4.66 9.59 9.64
N ILE A 3 -5.83 9.43 9.00
CA ILE A 3 -6.01 8.52 7.85
C ILE A 3 -5.18 8.99 6.65
N ALA A 4 -5.20 10.28 6.35
CA ALA A 4 -4.41 10.85 5.27
C ALA A 4 -2.90 10.72 5.53
N ALA A 5 -2.46 10.93 6.77
CA ALA A 5 -1.07 10.73 7.16
C ALA A 5 -0.63 9.27 6.98
N SER A 6 -1.50 8.31 7.33
CA SER A 6 -1.22 6.88 7.17
C SER A 6 -1.07 6.50 5.69
N ARG A 7 -1.93 7.01 4.81
CA ARG A 7 -1.81 6.82 3.35
C ARG A 7 -0.53 7.40 2.77
N LEU A 8 -0.04 8.52 3.30
CA LEU A 8 1.23 9.11 2.88
C LEU A 8 2.42 8.26 3.36
N VAL A 9 2.36 7.74 4.59
CA VAL A 9 3.35 6.77 5.08
C VAL A 9 3.37 5.53 4.18
N GLU A 10 2.22 4.93 3.88
CA GLU A 10 2.12 3.77 2.99
C GLU A 10 2.71 4.04 1.60
N LYS A 11 2.40 5.22 1.03
CA LYS A 11 2.85 5.59 -0.32
C LYS A 11 4.34 5.91 -0.40
N TYR A 12 4.87 6.64 0.59
CA TYR A 12 6.23 7.18 0.53
C TYR A 12 7.23 6.42 1.39
N ASN A 13 6.75 5.49 2.22
CA ASN A 13 7.51 4.76 3.22
C ASN A 13 8.40 5.70 4.08
N ARG A 14 7.83 6.80 4.58
CA ARG A 14 8.53 7.84 5.35
C ARG A 14 7.68 8.31 6.52
N PRO A 15 8.29 8.63 7.68
CA PRO A 15 7.59 9.31 8.76
C PRO A 15 6.91 10.57 8.21
N THR A 16 5.64 10.75 8.52
CA THR A 16 4.82 11.82 7.96
C THR A 16 4.06 12.53 9.06
N ALA A 17 4.13 13.86 9.09
CA ALA A 17 3.28 14.72 9.90
C ALA A 17 2.37 15.56 8.98
N LEU A 18 1.06 15.54 9.25
CA LEU A 18 0.10 16.42 8.59
C LEU A 18 -0.42 17.45 9.57
N LEU A 19 -0.48 18.71 9.13
CA LEU A 19 -0.93 19.85 9.89
C LEU A 19 -2.22 20.42 9.30
N SER A 20 -3.12 20.87 10.17
CA SER A 20 -4.23 21.76 9.84
C SER A 20 -4.04 23.06 10.60
N ILE A 21 -4.07 24.18 9.87
CA ILE A 21 -3.82 25.52 10.40
C ILE A 21 -5.16 26.17 10.76
N GLU A 22 -5.31 26.59 12.00
CA GLU A 22 -6.47 27.28 12.54
C GLU A 22 -6.01 28.60 13.19
N GLY A 23 -5.92 29.65 12.36
CA GLY A 23 -5.39 30.95 12.79
C GLY A 23 -3.93 30.87 13.22
N ASP A 24 -3.66 31.26 14.47
CA ASP A 24 -2.30 31.27 15.03
C ASP A 24 -1.84 29.92 15.57
N THR A 25 -2.71 28.90 15.59
CA THR A 25 -2.38 27.55 16.05
C THR A 25 -2.55 26.54 14.92
N ALA A 26 -1.63 25.58 14.82
CA ALA A 26 -1.75 24.42 13.95
C ALA A 26 -1.86 23.14 14.78
N TYR A 27 -2.74 22.24 14.35
CA TYR A 27 -2.94 20.91 14.93
C TYR A 27 -2.39 19.85 13.99
N GLY A 28 -1.61 18.93 14.54
CA GLY A 28 -0.84 17.94 13.82
C GLY A 28 -1.21 16.51 14.15
N SER A 29 -1.18 15.64 13.14
CA SER A 29 -1.22 14.19 13.29
C SER A 29 -0.03 13.58 12.56
N ALA A 30 0.81 12.86 13.27
CA ALA A 30 1.97 12.16 12.74
C ALA A 30 1.78 10.64 12.71
N ARG A 31 2.41 10.00 11.73
CA ARG A 31 2.49 8.54 11.54
C ARG A 31 3.92 8.17 11.20
N SER A 32 4.38 7.06 11.75
CA SER A 32 5.77 6.61 11.61
C SER A 32 5.91 5.37 10.73
N VAL A 33 7.17 5.03 10.47
CA VAL A 33 7.60 3.75 9.89
C VAL A 33 8.48 3.01 10.91
N PRO A 34 8.66 1.68 10.78
CA PRO A 34 9.67 0.96 11.55
C PRO A 34 11.03 1.66 11.46
N GLY A 35 11.71 1.82 12.61
CA GLY A 35 12.99 2.52 12.70
C GLY A 35 12.91 4.01 13.00
N PHE A 36 11.72 4.60 13.14
CA PHE A 36 11.55 5.98 13.61
C PHE A 36 10.53 6.05 14.76
N ASP A 37 10.95 6.49 15.95
CA ASP A 37 10.05 6.68 17.10
C ASP A 37 9.57 8.13 17.16
N LEU A 38 8.27 8.34 16.89
CA LEU A 38 7.67 9.66 16.93
C LEU A 38 7.65 10.30 18.32
N HIS A 39 7.44 9.50 19.36
CA HIS A 39 7.39 10.02 20.72
C HIS A 39 8.77 10.52 21.15
N ASP A 40 9.81 9.73 20.88
CA ASP A 40 11.19 10.14 21.15
C ASP A 40 11.59 11.38 20.34
N ALA A 41 11.27 11.40 19.04
CA ALA A 41 11.51 12.57 18.19
C ALA A 41 10.82 13.82 18.76
N PHE A 42 9.55 13.72 19.18
CA PHE A 42 8.80 14.85 19.72
C PHE A 42 9.34 15.30 21.08
N CYS A 43 9.87 14.40 21.91
CA CYS A 43 10.58 14.78 23.14
C CYS A 43 11.80 15.66 22.85
N ARG A 44 12.53 15.41 21.76
CA ARG A 44 13.74 16.18 21.39
C ARG A 44 13.45 17.62 20.96
N PHE A 45 12.32 17.88 20.30
CA PHE A 45 11.92 19.24 19.88
C PHE A 45 10.63 19.75 20.55
N GLY A 46 10.21 19.13 21.65
CA GLY A 46 8.94 19.45 22.32
C GLY A 46 8.80 20.90 22.76
N HIS A 47 9.92 21.60 22.97
CA HIS A 47 9.97 23.03 23.28
C HIS A 47 9.43 23.93 22.16
N LEU A 48 9.39 23.46 20.91
CA LEU A 48 8.79 24.17 19.78
C LEU A 48 7.26 23.99 19.73
N LEU A 49 6.73 22.97 20.40
CA LEU A 49 5.33 22.58 20.40
C LEU A 49 4.57 23.26 21.54
N ASN A 50 3.27 23.45 21.36
CA ASN A 50 2.36 23.84 22.44
C ASN A 50 2.01 22.62 23.32
N GLY A 51 1.94 21.43 22.70
CA GLY A 51 1.73 20.15 23.37
C GLY A 51 1.78 19.00 22.39
N PHE A 52 2.08 17.80 22.88
CA PHE A 52 2.09 16.57 22.09
C PHE A 52 1.77 15.34 22.94
N GLY A 53 1.41 14.24 22.28
CA GLY A 53 1.20 12.95 22.92
C GLY A 53 1.06 11.83 21.89
N GLY A 54 1.22 10.58 22.34
CA GLY A 54 1.13 9.40 21.49
C GLY A 54 2.23 8.38 21.78
N HIS A 55 2.53 7.56 20.78
CA HIS A 55 3.50 6.47 20.84
C HIS A 55 4.40 6.48 19.61
N ALA A 56 5.34 5.52 19.55
CA ALA A 56 6.33 5.39 18.48
C ALA A 56 5.74 5.51 17.06
N MET A 57 4.60 4.86 16.79
CA MET A 57 4.01 4.78 15.44
C MET A 57 2.98 5.86 15.12
N ALA A 58 2.46 6.55 16.14
CA ALA A 58 1.42 7.56 15.95
C ALA A 58 1.44 8.59 17.08
N ALA A 59 1.47 9.86 16.70
CA ALA A 59 1.44 10.97 17.66
C ALA A 59 0.54 12.11 17.17
N GLY A 60 -0.05 12.83 18.12
CA GLY A 60 -0.77 14.08 17.91
C GLY A 60 -0.03 15.23 18.57
N PHE A 61 -0.08 16.42 17.97
CA PHE A 61 0.62 17.60 18.50
C PHE A 61 -0.07 18.90 18.10
N SER A 62 0.30 19.99 18.74
CA SER A 62 -0.08 21.35 18.33
C SER A 62 1.10 22.30 18.48
N LEU A 63 1.09 23.38 17.68
CA LEU A 63 2.13 24.41 17.68
C LEU A 63 1.57 25.76 17.25
N GLN A 64 2.34 26.83 17.49
CA GLN A 64 2.06 28.13 16.87
C GLN A 64 2.38 28.08 15.37
N THR A 65 1.53 28.68 14.53
CA THR A 65 1.69 28.71 13.06
C THR A 65 3.06 29.29 12.65
N GLY A 66 3.56 30.30 13.38
CA GLY A 66 4.89 30.88 13.14
C GLY A 66 6.07 29.94 13.41
N ARG A 67 5.85 28.79 14.06
CA ARG A 67 6.90 27.79 14.38
C ARG A 67 6.91 26.59 13.44
N ILE A 68 6.01 26.53 12.45
CA ILE A 68 5.90 25.39 11.53
C ILE A 68 7.25 25.05 10.90
N LYS A 69 7.95 26.06 10.37
CA LYS A 69 9.24 25.86 9.71
C LYS A 69 10.32 25.29 10.66
N ALA A 70 10.37 25.77 11.90
CA ALA A 70 11.32 25.26 12.89
C ALA A 70 11.02 23.81 13.29
N VAL A 71 9.74 23.44 13.37
CA VAL A 71 9.32 22.05 13.64
C VAL A 71 9.60 21.14 12.45
N GLU A 72 9.37 21.62 11.22
CA GLU A 72 9.71 20.91 9.99
C GLU A 72 11.21 20.59 9.93
N GLU A 73 12.07 21.60 10.10
CA GLU A 73 13.53 21.44 10.11
C GLU A 73 14.00 20.47 11.22
N ALA A 74 13.43 20.58 12.43
CA ALA A 74 13.77 19.69 13.54
C ALA A 74 13.32 18.25 13.27
N PHE A 75 12.13 18.06 12.70
CA PHE A 75 11.59 16.74 12.37
C PHE A 75 12.45 16.06 11.29
N GLU A 76 12.78 16.79 10.22
CA GLU A 76 13.64 16.29 9.14
C GLU A 76 15.05 15.96 9.62
N THR A 77 15.64 16.80 10.47
CA THR A 77 16.97 16.57 11.03
C THR A 77 17.01 15.27 11.84
N ILE A 78 16.02 15.08 12.72
CA ILE A 78 15.96 13.86 13.54
C ILE A 78 15.69 12.64 12.66
N ALA A 79 14.80 12.74 11.66
CA ALA A 79 14.57 11.65 10.71
C ALA A 79 15.85 11.28 9.96
N PHE A 80 16.65 12.27 9.55
CA PHE A 80 17.92 12.04 8.87
C PHE A 80 18.99 11.42 9.78
N GLU A 81 19.05 11.80 11.05
CA GLU A 81 20.00 11.26 12.03
C GLU A 81 19.67 9.84 12.47
N THR A 82 18.38 9.52 12.61
CA THR A 82 17.92 8.27 13.23
C THR A 82 17.61 7.17 12.21
N MET A 83 17.23 7.54 10.99
CA MET A 83 17.01 6.57 9.94
C MET A 83 18.30 6.38 9.15
N GLU A 84 18.86 5.16 9.18
CA GLU A 84 19.88 4.78 8.21
C GLU A 84 19.36 4.99 6.78
N SER A 85 20.30 5.22 5.85
CA SER A 85 20.08 5.54 4.43
C SER A 85 18.74 5.06 3.88
N ARG A 86 17.94 5.99 3.31
CA ARG A 86 16.63 5.83 2.64
C ARG A 86 15.94 4.48 2.96
N PRO A 87 14.83 4.46 3.72
CA PRO A 87 14.15 3.22 4.06
C PRO A 87 13.94 2.38 2.80
N PRO A 88 14.16 1.05 2.86
CA PRO A 88 14.08 0.19 1.70
C PRO A 88 12.73 0.42 1.00
N PRO A 89 12.67 0.28 -0.34
CA PRO A 89 11.40 0.37 -1.04
C PRO A 89 10.40 -0.59 -0.38
N PRO A 90 9.10 -0.25 -0.35
CA PRO A 90 8.09 -1.09 0.26
C PRO A 90 8.21 -2.52 -0.29
N GLU A 91 8.44 -3.48 0.60
CA GLU A 91 8.57 -4.88 0.22
C GLU A 91 7.18 -5.47 -0.02
N LEU A 92 7.03 -6.13 -1.16
CA LEU A 92 5.85 -6.91 -1.47
C LEU A 92 6.14 -8.36 -1.08
N LEU A 93 5.60 -8.78 0.07
CA LEU A 93 5.69 -10.19 0.47
C LEU A 93 4.81 -11.03 -0.46
N ILE A 94 5.40 -12.11 -0.98
CA ILE A 94 4.77 -13.09 -1.86
C ILE A 94 4.87 -14.43 -1.15
N ASP A 95 3.74 -15.06 -0.87
CA ASP A 95 3.66 -16.30 -0.10
C ASP A 95 4.02 -17.51 -0.96
N ALA A 96 3.57 -17.53 -2.22
CA ALA A 96 3.88 -18.61 -3.15
C ALA A 96 3.71 -18.20 -4.62
N GLU A 97 4.31 -18.99 -5.50
CA GLU A 97 4.05 -18.94 -6.95
C GLU A 97 2.93 -19.92 -7.31
N LEU A 98 1.97 -19.49 -8.14
CA LEU A 98 0.83 -20.29 -8.59
C LEU A 98 0.63 -20.18 -10.10
N GLU A 99 0.35 -21.32 -10.72
CA GLU A 99 -0.21 -21.38 -12.07
C GLU A 99 -1.71 -21.05 -12.05
N LEU A 100 -2.26 -20.51 -13.14
CA LEU A 100 -3.67 -20.11 -13.19
C LEU A 100 -4.65 -21.29 -13.00
N ASN A 101 -4.23 -22.50 -13.34
CA ASN A 101 -5.01 -23.73 -13.15
C ASN A 101 -5.22 -24.09 -11.67
N ARG A 102 -4.41 -23.54 -10.75
CA ARG A 102 -4.55 -23.73 -9.30
C ARG A 102 -5.41 -22.67 -8.64
N VAL A 103 -5.82 -21.64 -9.37
CA VAL A 103 -6.62 -20.53 -8.85
C VAL A 103 -8.10 -20.80 -9.10
N ASP A 104 -8.69 -21.64 -8.23
CA ASP A 104 -10.08 -22.07 -8.29
C ASP A 104 -10.90 -21.64 -7.05
N ASP A 105 -12.20 -21.95 -7.06
CA ASP A 105 -13.10 -21.58 -5.96
C ASP A 105 -12.67 -22.24 -4.64
N GLY A 106 -12.12 -23.46 -4.70
CA GLY A 106 -11.63 -24.19 -3.53
C GLY A 106 -10.45 -23.48 -2.86
N LEU A 107 -9.51 -22.95 -3.64
CA LEU A 107 -8.44 -22.11 -3.11
C LEU A 107 -9.00 -20.87 -2.40
N VAL A 108 -9.97 -20.18 -2.99
CA VAL A 108 -10.56 -18.98 -2.38
C VAL A 108 -11.28 -19.32 -1.07
N ASP A 109 -12.01 -20.45 -1.04
CA ASP A 109 -12.69 -20.93 0.16
C ASP A 109 -11.68 -21.29 1.27
N ASP A 110 -10.59 -21.98 0.94
CA ASP A 110 -9.55 -22.33 1.90
C ASP A 110 -8.85 -21.08 2.45
N LEU A 111 -8.58 -20.08 1.60
CA LEU A 111 -8.04 -18.80 2.04
C LEU A 111 -9.03 -18.07 2.96
N SER A 112 -10.32 -18.06 2.64
CA SER A 112 -11.33 -17.38 3.46
C SER A 112 -11.36 -17.88 4.92
N ARG A 113 -10.96 -19.13 5.15
CA ARG A 113 -10.88 -19.75 6.49
C ARG A 113 -9.69 -19.25 7.32
N LEU A 114 -8.73 -18.56 6.71
CA LEU A 114 -7.58 -17.92 7.37
C LEU A 114 -7.90 -16.51 7.88
N ALA A 115 -9.06 -15.96 7.53
CA ALA A 115 -9.54 -14.68 8.04
C ALA A 115 -9.81 -14.75 9.56
N PRO A 116 -9.77 -13.61 10.29
CA PRO A 116 -9.65 -12.24 9.80
C PRO A 116 -8.22 -11.85 9.40
N TYR A 117 -8.10 -11.17 8.27
CA TYR A 117 -6.86 -10.56 7.84
C TYR A 117 -6.65 -9.19 8.48
N GLY A 118 -5.39 -8.83 8.72
CA GLY A 118 -5.01 -7.58 9.35
C GLY A 118 -3.55 -7.56 9.77
N GLU A 119 -3.23 -6.68 10.72
CA GLU A 119 -1.90 -6.62 11.30
C GLU A 119 -1.56 -7.95 12.01
N GLY A 120 -0.43 -8.56 11.64
CA GLY A 120 -0.01 -9.88 12.13
C GLY A 120 -0.62 -11.09 11.39
N ASN A 121 -1.60 -10.89 10.51
CA ASN A 121 -2.15 -11.91 9.62
C ASN A 121 -2.49 -11.30 8.26
N GLN A 122 -1.46 -11.05 7.45
CA GLN A 122 -1.66 -10.42 6.15
C GLN A 122 -2.43 -11.37 5.23
N GLU A 123 -3.28 -10.79 4.39
CA GLU A 123 -3.96 -11.54 3.35
C GLU A 123 -2.94 -12.12 2.36
N PRO A 124 -2.99 -13.44 2.05
CA PRO A 124 -2.00 -14.08 1.20
C PRO A 124 -1.94 -13.48 -0.21
N ARG A 125 -0.71 -13.34 -0.70
CA ARG A 125 -0.39 -12.85 -2.04
C ARG A 125 0.41 -13.88 -2.80
N PHE A 126 -0.02 -14.13 -4.01
CA PHE A 126 0.60 -15.09 -4.91
C PHE A 126 1.19 -14.38 -6.11
N ILE A 127 2.19 -14.99 -6.73
CA ILE A 127 2.71 -14.55 -8.02
C ILE A 127 2.41 -15.59 -9.10
N ALA A 128 2.03 -15.12 -10.28
CA ALA A 128 1.98 -15.92 -11.49
C ALA A 128 2.84 -15.25 -12.55
N ARG A 129 3.68 -16.04 -13.23
CA ARG A 129 4.73 -15.51 -14.12
C ARG A 129 4.48 -15.83 -15.57
N GLY A 130 4.94 -14.95 -16.45
CA GLY A 130 4.86 -15.18 -17.90
C GLY A 130 3.44 -15.37 -18.42
N LEU A 131 2.47 -14.68 -17.82
CA LEU A 131 1.07 -14.68 -18.24
C LEU A 131 0.90 -13.86 -19.50
N ARG A 132 0.20 -14.41 -20.50
CA ARG A 132 -0.13 -13.68 -21.73
C ARG A 132 -1.28 -12.71 -21.45
N VAL A 133 -1.09 -11.45 -21.82
CA VAL A 133 -2.12 -10.41 -21.74
C VAL A 133 -3.09 -10.59 -22.90
N VAL A 134 -4.37 -10.82 -22.61
CA VAL A 134 -5.40 -11.10 -23.64
C VAL A 134 -6.25 -9.88 -23.97
N SER A 135 -6.73 -9.14 -22.97
CA SER A 135 -7.64 -8.01 -23.20
C SER A 135 -7.47 -6.91 -22.14
N PRO A 136 -6.42 -6.09 -22.23
CA PRO A 136 -6.19 -5.03 -21.26
C PRO A 136 -7.10 -3.83 -21.54
N ARG A 137 -7.82 -3.37 -20.51
CA ARG A 137 -8.68 -2.19 -20.61
C ARG A 137 -8.74 -1.43 -19.30
N VAL A 138 -8.88 -0.11 -19.39
CA VAL A 138 -9.19 0.72 -18.22
C VAL A 138 -10.70 0.68 -17.96
N VAL A 139 -11.10 0.43 -16.71
CA VAL A 139 -12.49 0.47 -16.26
C VAL A 139 -12.67 1.53 -15.18
N GLY A 140 -13.86 2.12 -15.10
CA GLY A 140 -14.10 3.25 -14.21
C GLY A 140 -13.23 4.45 -14.60
N ARG A 141 -12.56 5.06 -13.63
CA ARG A 141 -11.67 6.21 -13.85
C ARG A 141 -10.18 5.84 -13.86
N ASP A 142 -9.80 4.82 -13.10
CA ASP A 142 -8.40 4.59 -12.73
C ASP A 142 -8.07 3.10 -12.48
N HIS A 143 -8.89 2.14 -12.90
CA HIS A 143 -8.63 0.71 -12.67
C HIS A 143 -8.24 -0.02 -13.96
N LEU A 144 -7.27 -0.93 -13.88
CA LEU A 144 -6.88 -1.79 -14.99
C LEU A 144 -7.58 -3.14 -14.86
N LYS A 145 -8.39 -3.51 -15.86
CA LYS A 145 -9.04 -4.81 -15.96
C LYS A 145 -8.47 -5.57 -17.16
N MET A 146 -8.15 -6.84 -16.98
CA MET A 146 -7.68 -7.66 -18.10
C MET A 146 -8.01 -9.13 -17.96
N GLU A 147 -7.89 -9.86 -19.06
CA GLU A 147 -7.82 -11.31 -19.07
C GLU A 147 -6.34 -11.72 -19.20
N LEU A 148 -5.92 -12.64 -18.34
CA LEU A 148 -4.58 -13.20 -18.33
C LEU A 148 -4.66 -14.69 -18.63
N ALA A 149 -3.78 -15.16 -19.50
CA ALA A 149 -3.74 -16.54 -19.94
C ALA A 149 -2.42 -17.24 -19.60
N ASP A 150 -2.53 -18.48 -19.15
CA ASP A 150 -1.42 -19.42 -18.98
C ASP A 150 -1.78 -20.74 -19.67
N GLY A 151 -1.21 -20.97 -20.85
CA GLY A 151 -1.61 -22.08 -21.72
C GLY A 151 -3.09 -21.99 -22.10
N ASN A 152 -3.90 -22.93 -21.58
CA ASN A 152 -5.34 -23.01 -21.83
C ASN A 152 -6.19 -22.31 -20.76
N ASP A 153 -5.60 -21.96 -19.62
CA ASP A 153 -6.30 -21.34 -18.51
C ASP A 153 -6.35 -19.83 -18.70
N VAL A 154 -7.55 -19.25 -18.53
CA VAL A 154 -7.77 -17.81 -18.62
C VAL A 154 -8.48 -17.35 -17.36
N LYS A 155 -7.95 -16.32 -16.70
CA LYS A 155 -8.54 -15.70 -15.52
C LYS A 155 -8.71 -14.20 -15.73
N GLU A 156 -9.80 -13.68 -15.20
CA GLU A 156 -10.02 -12.24 -15.13
C GLU A 156 -9.14 -11.67 -14.02
N ALA A 157 -8.54 -10.50 -14.25
CA ALA A 157 -7.71 -9.78 -13.29
C ALA A 157 -8.16 -8.32 -13.21
N ILE A 158 -8.12 -7.76 -11.99
CA ILE A 158 -8.46 -6.36 -11.70
C ILE A 158 -7.39 -5.73 -10.82
N GLY A 159 -6.90 -4.56 -11.25
CA GLY A 159 -5.94 -3.75 -10.52
C GLY A 159 -6.56 -2.39 -10.20
N PHE A 160 -6.89 -2.16 -8.94
CA PHE A 160 -7.44 -0.89 -8.49
C PHE A 160 -6.35 0.18 -8.47
N GLY A 161 -6.61 1.33 -9.11
CA GLY A 161 -5.63 2.42 -9.24
C GLY A 161 -4.50 2.15 -10.25
N MET A 162 -4.55 1.03 -10.97
CA MET A 162 -3.47 0.60 -11.87
C MET A 162 -3.67 1.04 -13.33
N ALA A 163 -4.54 2.00 -13.64
CA ALA A 163 -4.73 2.47 -15.03
C ALA A 163 -3.46 3.10 -15.67
N GLY A 164 -2.47 3.47 -14.84
CA GLY A 164 -1.16 3.92 -15.31
C GLY A 164 -0.29 2.78 -15.87
N GLU A 165 -0.57 1.54 -15.46
CA GLU A 165 0.08 0.35 -16.01
C GLU A 165 -0.40 0.13 -17.44
N LYS A 166 0.54 0.02 -18.38
CA LYS A 166 0.26 -0.10 -19.82
C LYS A 166 0.73 -1.45 -20.36
N PRO A 167 0.17 -2.58 -19.90
CA PRO A 167 0.50 -3.87 -20.47
C PRO A 167 0.07 -3.91 -21.94
N VAL A 168 0.88 -4.56 -22.78
CA VAL A 168 0.61 -4.70 -24.21
C VAL A 168 -0.19 -5.96 -24.44
N GLU A 169 -1.31 -5.86 -25.17
CA GLU A 169 -2.07 -7.03 -25.61
C GLU A 169 -1.19 -7.99 -26.42
N GLY A 170 -1.25 -9.28 -26.11
CA GLY A 170 -0.35 -10.30 -26.64
C GLY A 170 1.04 -10.35 -26.00
N GLY A 171 1.39 -9.35 -25.17
CA GLY A 171 2.61 -9.35 -24.36
C GLY A 171 2.53 -10.30 -23.16
N PHE A 172 3.63 -10.38 -22.41
CA PHE A 172 3.74 -11.26 -21.25
C PHE A 172 4.06 -10.47 -19.97
N VAL A 173 3.43 -10.84 -18.87
CA VAL A 173 3.55 -10.15 -17.58
C VAL A 173 3.70 -11.15 -16.43
N ASP A 174 4.43 -10.74 -15.39
CA ASP A 174 4.32 -11.34 -14.07
C ASP A 174 3.33 -10.52 -13.25
N VAL A 175 2.44 -11.18 -12.52
CA VAL A 175 1.39 -10.53 -11.73
C VAL A 175 1.43 -11.04 -10.31
N VAL A 176 1.43 -10.12 -9.35
CA VAL A 176 1.17 -10.44 -7.93
C VAL A 176 -0.30 -10.16 -7.64
N PHE A 177 -0.99 -11.12 -7.04
CA PHE A 177 -2.44 -11.07 -6.86
C PHE A 177 -2.91 -11.80 -5.61
N THR A 178 -4.12 -11.48 -5.19
CA THR A 178 -4.92 -12.28 -4.26
C THR A 178 -6.17 -12.81 -5.00
N PRO A 179 -6.45 -14.12 -4.97
CA PRO A 179 -7.70 -14.69 -5.48
C PRO A 179 -8.92 -14.16 -4.72
N GLU A 180 -9.96 -13.74 -5.43
CA GLU A 180 -11.24 -13.36 -4.84
C GLU A 180 -12.43 -13.84 -5.67
N ILE A 181 -13.58 -14.03 -5.02
CA ILE A 181 -14.85 -14.28 -5.73
C ILE A 181 -15.45 -12.94 -6.12
N ASN A 182 -15.49 -12.67 -7.43
CA ASN A 182 -16.26 -11.56 -7.97
C ASN A 182 -17.68 -12.05 -8.32
N SER A 183 -18.69 -11.47 -7.66
CA SER A 183 -20.10 -11.78 -7.90
C SER A 183 -20.79 -10.63 -8.64
N TRP A 184 -21.10 -10.84 -9.92
CA TRP A 184 -21.80 -9.85 -10.74
C TRP A 184 -23.02 -10.48 -11.42
N GLN A 185 -24.19 -9.84 -11.28
CA GLN A 185 -25.46 -10.31 -11.85
C GLN A 185 -25.79 -11.78 -11.53
N GLY A 186 -25.44 -12.25 -10.32
CA GLY A 186 -25.69 -13.63 -9.89
C GLY A 186 -24.72 -14.66 -10.44
N ILE A 187 -23.68 -14.25 -11.18
CA ILE A 187 -22.58 -15.12 -11.61
C ILE A 187 -21.36 -14.82 -10.74
N SER A 188 -20.93 -15.82 -9.99
CA SER A 188 -19.69 -15.78 -9.21
C SER A 188 -18.56 -16.36 -10.05
N ARG A 189 -17.42 -15.66 -10.11
CA ARG A 189 -16.20 -16.16 -10.74
C ARG A 189 -14.99 -15.80 -9.91
N VAL A 190 -14.02 -16.69 -9.88
CA VAL A 190 -12.68 -16.38 -9.37
C VAL A 190 -12.04 -15.31 -10.25
N GLN A 191 -11.58 -14.24 -9.60
CA GLN A 191 -10.86 -13.12 -10.19
C GLN A 191 -9.53 -12.93 -9.45
N LEU A 192 -8.51 -12.49 -10.18
CA LEU A 192 -7.22 -12.10 -9.61
C LEU A 192 -7.26 -10.62 -9.23
N ARG A 193 -7.32 -10.28 -7.94
CA ARG A 193 -7.12 -8.90 -7.51
C ARG A 193 -5.64 -8.60 -7.44
N MET A 194 -5.17 -7.80 -8.38
CA MET A 194 -3.75 -7.50 -8.55
C MET A 194 -3.27 -6.51 -7.50
N ALA A 195 -2.10 -6.80 -6.95
CA ALA A 195 -1.33 -5.89 -6.10
C ALA A 195 -0.20 -5.21 -6.88
N ASP A 196 0.39 -5.91 -7.85
CA ASP A 196 1.48 -5.39 -8.68
C ASP A 196 1.59 -6.16 -10.00
N ILE A 197 2.19 -5.53 -11.02
CA ILE A 197 2.43 -6.10 -12.34
C ILE A 197 3.75 -5.62 -12.91
N ARG A 198 4.43 -6.49 -13.65
CA ARG A 198 5.61 -6.12 -14.43
C ARG A 198 5.69 -6.90 -15.74
N PRO A 199 6.40 -6.39 -16.76
CA PRO A 199 6.75 -7.18 -17.93
C PRO A 199 7.50 -8.46 -17.52
N SER A 200 7.13 -9.59 -18.11
CA SER A 200 7.82 -10.87 -17.90
C SER A 200 9.09 -10.93 -18.75
N ALA A 201 10.20 -11.36 -18.16
CA ALA A 201 11.49 -11.50 -18.84
C ALA A 201 11.65 -12.83 -19.61
N ARG A 202 10.57 -13.34 -20.23
CA ARG A 202 10.64 -14.58 -21.01
C ARG A 202 11.65 -14.48 -22.15
#